data_AF-A0A4E0PVS6-F1
#
_entry.id   AF-A0A4E0PVS6-F1
#
_cell.length_a   1.000
_cell.length_b   1.000
_cell.length_c   1.000
_cell.angle_alpha   90.00
_cell.angle_beta   90.00
_cell.angle_gamma   90.00
#
_symmetry.space_group_name_H-M   'P 1'
#
loop_
_entity.id
_entity.type
_entity.pdbx_description
1 polymer ?
#
loop_
_entity_poly.entity_id
_entity_poly.type
_entity_poly.pdbx_seq_one_letter_code
_entity_poly.pdbx_strand_id
1 'polypeptide(L)'
;MNYWRMSFRIYRNNKPIEVWEQCKKQGIAAMGYYDADGIPIVGDCSKFSEEMFDAIWRASSINSPSAQSSLKHVAYHMKKGDIIYVKQGTEIVGKGKITRGYKYKPDIVKQDSVSWEHYLKVDWDENFKPFTLDLGANQHIVLKLDSERIHKIHKAEYDTNFVHDNIDEIMSAEEGKKYITEAIFRRRNSKLIKQKKANSDCRCEACGMRYEEVYGEIGKDYIIAHHLEPIGDRDENTKTRLDDIALVCSNCHDMLHRTNPPMSVQDLKIILTDKQVNNT
;
A
#
# COMPACT_ATOMS: atom_id res chain seq x y z
N MET A 1 -13.99 2.52 12.13
CA MET A 1 -13.29 1.30 11.67
C MET A 1 -11.82 1.61 11.67
N ASN A 2 -11.03 0.90 12.47
CA ASN A 2 -9.58 1.06 12.52
C ASN A 2 -8.88 0.00 11.65
N TYR A 3 -7.63 0.28 11.32
CA TYR A 3 -6.73 -0.64 10.64
C TYR A 3 -5.55 -0.96 11.55
N TRP A 4 -5.17 -2.22 11.53
CA TRP A 4 -4.12 -2.75 12.37
C TRP A 4 -3.13 -3.52 11.51
N ARG A 5 -1.87 -3.49 11.91
CA ARG A 5 -0.83 -4.36 11.38
C ARG A 5 -0.42 -5.32 12.47
N MET A 6 -0.46 -6.61 12.19
CA MET A 6 -0.10 -7.65 13.14
C MET A 6 0.94 -8.61 12.55
N SER A 7 2.00 -8.85 13.30
CA SER A 7 2.98 -9.91 13.00
C SER A 7 2.64 -11.15 13.81
N PHE A 8 2.70 -12.34 13.20
CA PHE A 8 2.40 -13.60 13.87
C PHE A 8 3.67 -14.39 14.20
N ARG A 9 4.67 -13.67 14.71
CA ARG A 9 6.02 -14.18 14.94
C ARG A 9 6.52 -13.73 16.29
N ILE A 10 7.12 -14.66 17.02
CA ILE A 10 7.91 -14.39 18.22
C ILE A 10 9.27 -15.08 18.10
N TYR A 11 10.20 -14.73 18.99
CA TYR A 11 11.51 -15.37 19.09
C TYR A 11 11.63 -16.10 20.42
N ARG A 12 12.09 -17.35 20.38
CA ARG A 12 12.46 -18.10 21.58
C ARG A 12 13.77 -18.83 21.33
N ASN A 13 14.74 -18.70 22.25
CA ASN A 13 16.09 -19.26 22.10
C ASN A 13 16.74 -18.92 20.74
N ASN A 14 16.61 -17.66 20.30
CA ASN A 14 17.05 -17.17 18.99
C ASN A 14 16.42 -17.86 17.76
N LYS A 15 15.39 -18.68 17.94
CA LYS A 15 14.62 -19.28 16.85
C LYS A 15 13.29 -18.55 16.68
N PRO A 16 12.94 -18.12 15.45
CA PRO A 16 11.63 -17.56 15.19
C PRO A 16 10.58 -18.66 15.20
N ILE A 17 9.47 -18.41 15.88
CA ILE A 17 8.28 -19.25 15.85
C ILE A 17 7.20 -18.42 15.17
N GLU A 18 6.76 -18.88 14.00
CA GLU A 18 5.72 -18.27 13.19
C GLU A 18 4.45 -19.12 13.25
N VAL A 19 3.35 -18.49 13.65
CA VAL A 19 2.06 -19.17 13.85
C VAL A 19 0.96 -18.63 12.94
N TRP A 20 1.35 -17.86 11.91
CA TRP A 20 0.43 -17.24 10.96
C TRP A 20 -0.51 -18.27 10.32
N GLU A 21 0.04 -19.35 9.75
CA GLU A 21 -0.77 -20.37 9.05
C GLU A 21 -1.78 -21.05 9.96
N GLN A 22 -1.42 -21.28 11.23
CA GLN A 22 -2.35 -21.84 12.21
C GLN A 22 -3.49 -20.87 12.52
N CYS A 23 -3.15 -19.58 12.71
CA CYS A 23 -4.11 -18.51 12.96
C CYS A 23 -5.06 -18.30 11.77
N LYS A 24 -4.52 -18.35 10.54
CA LYS A 24 -5.29 -18.28 9.29
C LYS A 24 -6.30 -19.43 9.22
N LYS A 25 -5.85 -20.68 9.37
CA LYS A 25 -6.70 -21.89 9.31
C LYS A 25 -7.80 -21.89 10.38
N GLN A 26 -7.53 -21.35 11.56
CA GLN A 26 -8.50 -21.29 12.67
C GLN A 26 -9.45 -20.07 12.62
N GLY A 27 -9.25 -19.14 11.68
CA GLY A 27 -10.02 -17.89 11.60
C GLY A 27 -9.84 -17.00 12.84
N ILE A 28 -8.60 -16.89 13.33
CA ILE A 28 -8.28 -16.12 14.52
C ILE A 28 -7.05 -15.24 14.31
N ALA A 29 -6.98 -14.13 15.05
CA ALA A 29 -5.74 -13.43 15.33
C ALA A 29 -5.40 -13.63 16.81
N ALA A 30 -4.34 -14.38 17.10
CA ALA A 30 -3.94 -14.71 18.46
C ALA A 30 -2.60 -14.05 18.84
N MET A 31 -2.32 -13.94 20.14
CA MET A 31 -1.01 -13.63 20.69
C MET A 31 -0.91 -14.09 22.15
N GLY A 32 0.31 -14.11 22.66
CA GLY A 32 0.61 -14.44 24.05
C GLY A 32 1.99 -13.95 24.42
N TYR A 33 2.16 -13.57 25.68
CA TYR A 33 3.45 -13.22 26.25
C TYR A 33 3.65 -14.00 27.54
N TYR A 34 4.84 -14.56 27.69
CA TYR A 34 5.18 -15.50 28.74
C TYR A 34 6.48 -15.08 29.40
N ASP A 35 6.62 -15.36 30.68
CA ASP A 35 7.89 -15.24 31.38
C ASP A 35 8.86 -16.41 31.04
N ALA A 36 10.03 -16.40 31.69
CA ALA A 36 11.07 -17.41 31.48
C ALA A 36 10.61 -18.83 31.87
N ASP A 37 9.67 -18.94 32.80
CA ASP A 37 9.10 -20.20 33.29
C ASP A 37 7.92 -20.69 32.41
N GLY A 38 7.56 -19.91 31.39
CA GLY A 38 6.47 -20.23 30.47
C GLY A 38 5.09 -19.94 31.08
N ILE A 39 5.01 -19.06 32.08
CA ILE A 39 3.76 -18.60 32.66
C ILE A 39 3.29 -17.35 31.90
N PRO A 40 2.00 -17.27 31.50
CA PRO A 40 1.43 -16.06 30.92
C PRO A 40 1.67 -14.83 31.79
N ILE A 41 2.19 -13.73 31.21
CA ILE A 41 2.39 -12.46 31.92
C ILE A 41 1.05 -11.93 32.46
N VAL A 42 0.00 -12.05 31.64
CA VAL A 42 -1.36 -11.64 32.00
C VAL A 42 -2.31 -12.77 31.65
N GLY A 43 -3.17 -13.12 32.59
CA GLY A 43 -4.27 -14.07 32.34
C GLY A 43 -5.40 -13.45 31.51
N ASP A 44 -6.61 -13.96 31.67
CA ASP A 44 -7.79 -13.46 30.94
C ASP A 44 -8.05 -11.96 31.15
N CYS A 45 -7.67 -11.15 30.16
CA CYS A 45 -7.81 -9.69 30.18
C CYS A 45 -9.26 -9.22 30.27
N SER A 46 -10.25 -10.07 29.94
CA SER A 46 -11.66 -9.69 30.08
C SER A 46 -12.09 -9.53 31.54
N LYS A 47 -11.25 -9.96 32.49
CA LYS A 47 -11.48 -9.85 33.93
C LYS A 47 -10.88 -8.58 34.56
N PHE A 48 -10.18 -7.77 33.78
CA PHE A 48 -9.45 -6.60 34.29
C PHE A 48 -9.88 -5.33 33.56
N SER A 49 -9.79 -4.19 34.26
CA SER A 49 -9.81 -2.90 33.58
C SER A 49 -8.47 -2.65 32.89
N GLU A 50 -8.43 -1.65 32.01
CA GLU A 50 -7.21 -1.25 31.33
C GLU A 50 -6.13 -0.76 32.32
N GLU A 51 -6.52 -0.06 33.39
CA GLU A 51 -5.62 0.39 34.44
C GLU A 51 -5.07 -0.78 35.27
N MET A 52 -5.91 -1.77 35.58
CA MET A 52 -5.48 -3.00 36.26
C MET A 52 -4.50 -3.80 35.40
N PHE A 53 -4.76 -3.89 34.09
CA PHE A 53 -3.82 -4.51 33.14
C PHE A 53 -2.44 -3.84 33.19
N ASP A 54 -2.39 -2.51 33.16
CA ASP A 54 -1.14 -1.76 33.24
C ASP A 54 -0.43 -1.95 34.59
N ALA A 55 -1.16 -2.14 35.68
CA ALA A 55 -0.59 -2.47 36.98
C ALA A 55 0.02 -3.88 37.01
N ILE A 56 -0.70 -4.89 36.48
CA ILE A 56 -0.21 -6.28 36.39
C ILE A 56 1.06 -6.33 35.54
N TRP A 57 1.06 -5.69 34.37
CA TRP A 57 2.22 -5.68 33.48
C TRP A 57 3.44 -5.01 34.14
N ARG A 58 3.25 -3.86 34.81
CA ARG A 58 4.33 -3.17 35.54
C ARG A 58 4.91 -3.99 36.69
N ALA A 59 4.11 -4.85 37.31
CA ALA A 59 4.57 -5.74 38.38
C ALA A 59 5.25 -7.02 37.85
N SER A 60 5.18 -7.29 36.54
CA SER A 60 5.82 -8.46 35.92
C SER A 60 7.33 -8.29 35.81
N SER A 61 8.04 -9.41 35.65
CA SER A 61 9.49 -9.44 35.42
C SER A 61 9.92 -9.00 34.02
N ILE A 62 8.97 -8.69 33.12
CA ILE A 62 9.23 -8.38 31.71
C ILE A 62 9.14 -6.88 31.44
N ASN A 63 10.28 -6.28 31.12
CA ASN A 63 10.36 -4.89 30.66
C ASN A 63 10.26 -4.80 29.13
N SER A 64 9.04 -4.93 28.60
CA SER A 64 8.78 -4.77 27.16
C SER A 64 7.55 -3.91 26.90
N PRO A 65 7.72 -2.58 26.73
CA PRO A 65 6.62 -1.66 26.42
C PRO A 65 5.92 -2.00 25.10
N SER A 66 6.65 -2.54 24.13
CA SER A 66 6.08 -2.95 22.84
C SER A 66 5.17 -4.16 22.97
N ALA A 67 5.52 -5.12 23.82
CA ALA A 67 4.69 -6.27 24.14
C ALA A 67 3.44 -5.87 24.93
N GLN A 68 3.61 -5.00 25.94
CA GLN A 68 2.49 -4.46 26.71
C GLN A 68 1.47 -3.79 25.78
N SER A 69 1.94 -2.86 24.95
CA SER A 69 1.10 -2.12 24.00
C SER A 69 0.39 -3.07 23.02
N SER A 70 1.10 -4.08 22.52
CA SER A 70 0.54 -5.05 21.57
C SER A 70 -0.61 -5.86 22.18
N LEU A 71 -0.43 -6.41 23.38
CA LEU A 71 -1.49 -7.16 24.06
C LEU A 71 -2.66 -6.25 24.45
N LYS A 72 -2.34 -5.04 24.90
CA LYS A 72 -3.35 -4.03 25.25
C LYS A 72 -4.24 -3.69 24.07
N HIS A 73 -3.67 -3.55 22.87
CA HIS A 73 -4.43 -3.34 21.65
C HIS A 73 -5.39 -4.49 21.33
N VAL A 74 -4.90 -5.73 21.38
CA VAL A 74 -5.73 -6.92 21.12
C VAL A 74 -6.85 -7.07 22.16
N ALA A 75 -6.55 -6.80 23.44
CA ALA A 75 -7.49 -6.98 24.52
C ALA A 75 -8.60 -5.92 24.58
N TYR A 76 -8.24 -4.64 24.42
CA TYR A 76 -9.16 -3.53 24.74
C TYR A 76 -9.49 -2.63 23.55
N HIS A 77 -8.61 -2.54 22.54
CA HIS A 77 -8.74 -1.53 21.48
C HIS A 77 -9.31 -2.07 20.17
N MET A 78 -8.97 -3.30 19.80
CA MET A 78 -9.44 -3.96 18.58
C MET A 78 -10.91 -4.37 18.71
N LYS A 79 -11.75 -3.91 17.77
CA LYS A 79 -13.20 -4.12 17.82
C LYS A 79 -13.71 -4.81 16.57
N LYS A 80 -14.91 -5.42 16.67
CA LYS A 80 -15.62 -5.99 15.53
C LYS A 80 -15.72 -4.95 14.42
N GLY A 81 -15.37 -5.35 13.20
CA GLY A 81 -15.37 -4.50 12.01
C GLY A 81 -14.01 -3.89 11.66
N ASP A 82 -13.06 -3.84 12.59
CA ASP A 82 -11.69 -3.41 12.28
C ASP A 82 -10.98 -4.40 11.35
N ILE A 83 -9.98 -3.91 10.62
CA ILE A 83 -9.20 -4.68 9.65
C ILE A 83 -7.80 -4.94 10.18
N ILE A 84 -7.31 -6.16 10.00
CA ILE A 84 -5.95 -6.58 10.31
C ILE A 84 -5.22 -6.90 9.00
N TYR A 85 -4.10 -6.22 8.76
CA TYR A 85 -3.10 -6.60 7.78
C TYR A 85 -1.99 -7.41 8.47
N VAL A 86 -1.59 -8.51 7.85
CA VAL A 86 -0.64 -9.45 8.41
C VAL A 86 0.74 -9.19 7.82
N LYS A 87 1.74 -8.97 8.68
CA LYS A 87 3.12 -8.71 8.25
C LYS A 87 4.03 -9.91 8.55
N GLN A 88 4.78 -10.36 7.55
CA GLN A 88 5.89 -11.29 7.68
C GLN A 88 7.11 -10.70 6.99
N GLY A 89 8.19 -10.43 7.72
CA GLY A 89 9.37 -9.76 7.15
C GLY A 89 8.99 -8.39 6.56
N THR A 90 9.31 -8.17 5.28
CA THR A 90 8.95 -6.97 4.49
C THR A 90 7.64 -7.12 3.71
N GLU A 91 6.91 -8.21 3.91
CA GLU A 91 5.71 -8.53 3.14
C GLU A 91 4.45 -8.36 3.97
N ILE A 92 3.39 -7.92 3.29
CA ILE A 92 2.02 -8.07 3.77
C ILE A 92 1.46 -9.33 3.11
N VAL A 93 1.08 -10.30 3.92
CA VAL A 93 0.76 -11.67 3.48
C VAL A 93 -0.71 -12.04 3.71
N GLY A 94 -1.47 -11.17 4.35
CA GLY A 94 -2.86 -11.43 4.69
C GLY A 94 -3.61 -10.16 5.07
N LYS A 95 -4.93 -10.24 4.91
CA LYS A 95 -5.90 -9.23 5.32
C LYS A 95 -7.09 -9.94 5.92
N GLY A 96 -7.66 -9.39 6.99
CA GLY A 96 -8.87 -9.96 7.56
C GLY A 96 -9.67 -8.96 8.37
N LYS A 97 -10.97 -9.22 8.50
CA LYS A 97 -11.91 -8.40 9.25
C LYS A 97 -12.24 -9.05 10.58
N ILE A 98 -12.13 -8.30 11.66
CA ILE A 98 -12.49 -8.79 13.00
C ILE A 98 -14.00 -9.02 13.05
N THR A 99 -14.42 -10.26 13.28
CA THR A 99 -15.83 -10.65 13.42
C THR A 99 -16.28 -10.67 14.87
N ARG A 100 -15.35 -10.92 15.81
CA ARG A 100 -15.59 -10.90 17.25
C ARG A 100 -14.39 -10.33 17.99
N GLY A 101 -14.68 -9.44 18.96
CA GLY A 101 -13.68 -8.86 19.85
C GLY A 101 -13.03 -9.89 20.79
N TYR A 102 -12.23 -9.40 21.74
CA TYR A 102 -11.32 -10.20 22.56
C TYR A 102 -11.96 -11.45 23.19
N LYS A 103 -11.18 -12.53 23.16
CA LYS A 103 -11.42 -13.79 23.83
C LYS A 103 -10.14 -14.33 24.43
N TYR A 104 -10.31 -15.16 25.45
CA TYR A 104 -9.25 -15.87 26.13
C TYR A 104 -9.51 -17.36 26.07
N LYS A 105 -8.52 -18.14 25.65
CA LYS A 105 -8.53 -19.60 25.74
C LYS A 105 -7.07 -20.09 25.80
N PRO A 106 -6.62 -20.68 26.92
CA PRO A 106 -5.30 -21.28 27.01
C PRO A 106 -5.04 -22.28 25.88
N ASP A 107 -3.79 -22.31 25.38
CA ASP A 107 -3.35 -23.20 24.31
C ASP A 107 -4.22 -23.16 23.03
N ILE A 108 -4.88 -22.03 22.70
CA ILE A 108 -5.67 -21.94 21.45
C ILE A 108 -4.78 -22.10 20.22
N VAL A 109 -3.55 -21.61 20.29
CA VAL A 109 -2.48 -21.87 19.32
C VAL A 109 -1.30 -22.41 20.11
N LYS A 110 -0.77 -23.56 19.70
CA LYS A 110 0.36 -24.20 20.38
C LYS A 110 1.36 -24.67 19.33
N GLN A 111 2.56 -24.13 19.38
CA GLN A 111 3.66 -24.52 18.51
C GLN A 111 4.94 -24.60 19.33
N ASP A 112 5.59 -25.75 19.28
CA ASP A 112 6.74 -26.08 20.11
C ASP A 112 6.43 -25.87 21.62
N SER A 113 7.21 -25.04 22.29
CA SER A 113 7.05 -24.70 23.71
C SER A 113 6.20 -23.45 23.93
N VAL A 114 5.64 -22.85 22.88
CA VAL A 114 4.87 -21.61 22.93
C VAL A 114 3.39 -21.93 22.75
N SER A 115 2.60 -21.54 23.75
CA SER A 115 1.15 -21.40 23.65
C SER A 115 0.84 -19.94 23.33
N TRP A 116 -0.27 -19.62 22.65
CA TRP A 116 -0.91 -18.30 22.66
C TRP A 116 -2.36 -18.49 23.10
N GLU A 117 -2.88 -17.53 23.86
CA GLU A 117 -4.10 -17.65 24.66
C GLU A 117 -5.06 -16.47 24.49
N HIS A 118 -4.56 -15.32 24.05
CA HIS A 118 -5.35 -14.13 23.76
C HIS A 118 -5.69 -14.07 22.29
N TYR A 119 -6.96 -13.95 21.91
CA TYR A 119 -7.32 -13.97 20.50
C TYR A 119 -8.59 -13.19 20.14
N LEU A 120 -8.70 -12.90 18.85
CA LEU A 120 -9.84 -12.32 18.18
C LEU A 120 -10.35 -13.31 17.13
N LYS A 121 -11.65 -13.31 16.81
CA LYS A 121 -12.14 -14.02 15.61
C LYS A 121 -12.01 -13.10 14.40
N VAL A 122 -11.45 -13.64 13.33
CA VAL A 122 -11.14 -12.89 12.12
C VAL A 122 -11.62 -13.69 10.92
N ASP A 123 -12.29 -12.99 10.02
CA ASP A 123 -12.62 -13.46 8.69
C ASP A 123 -11.47 -13.06 7.77
N TRP A 124 -10.62 -14.03 7.43
CA TRP A 124 -9.43 -13.81 6.61
C TRP A 124 -9.80 -13.87 5.13
N ASP A 125 -9.26 -12.95 4.33
CA ASP A 125 -9.43 -12.95 2.89
C ASP A 125 -8.57 -14.06 2.26
N GLU A 126 -9.21 -15.13 1.81
CA GLU A 126 -8.55 -16.29 1.19
C GLU A 126 -7.92 -15.96 -0.17
N ASN A 127 -8.42 -14.92 -0.84
CA ASN A 127 -7.93 -14.47 -2.15
C ASN A 127 -6.91 -13.33 -2.03
N PHE A 128 -6.50 -12.99 -0.81
CA PHE A 128 -5.52 -11.94 -0.59
C PHE A 128 -4.19 -12.27 -1.29
N LYS A 129 -3.72 -11.35 -2.13
CA LYS A 129 -2.47 -11.48 -2.87
C LYS A 129 -1.34 -10.80 -2.08
N PRO A 130 -0.32 -11.54 -1.62
CA PRO A 130 0.79 -10.94 -0.88
C PRO A 130 1.55 -9.89 -1.68
N PHE A 131 2.11 -8.90 -0.99
CA PHE A 131 2.96 -7.87 -1.60
C PHE A 131 4.04 -7.36 -0.66
N THR A 132 5.15 -6.91 -1.24
CA THR A 132 6.25 -6.30 -0.49
C THR A 132 5.94 -4.84 -0.20
N LEU A 133 6.05 -4.46 1.07
CA LEU A 133 5.91 -3.07 1.49
C LEU A 133 6.79 -2.80 2.72
N ASP A 134 7.79 -1.93 2.55
CA ASP A 134 8.58 -1.45 3.68
C ASP A 134 7.79 -0.40 4.47
N LEU A 135 7.34 -0.80 5.66
CA LEU A 135 6.68 0.08 6.63
C LEU A 135 7.65 0.52 7.76
N GLY A 136 8.95 0.29 7.58
CA GLY A 136 10.02 0.55 8.54
C GLY A 136 10.18 -0.57 9.58
N ALA A 137 11.31 -0.51 10.30
CA ALA A 137 11.74 -1.48 11.31
C ALA A 137 10.97 -1.39 12.65
N ASN A 138 9.66 -1.16 12.60
CA ASN A 138 8.86 -1.04 13.81
C ASN A 138 8.73 -2.40 14.54
N GLN A 139 9.28 -2.46 15.76
CA GLN A 139 9.32 -3.65 16.64
C GLN A 139 7.95 -4.07 17.21
N HIS A 140 6.91 -3.26 17.08
CA HIS A 140 5.58 -3.61 17.60
C HIS A 140 4.98 -4.80 16.85
N ILE A 141 4.64 -5.87 17.58
CA ILE A 141 3.93 -7.03 17.01
C ILE A 141 2.56 -6.59 16.51
N VAL A 142 1.86 -5.75 17.28
CA VAL A 142 0.59 -5.13 16.90
C VAL A 142 0.76 -3.62 16.84
N LEU A 143 0.41 -3.03 15.70
CA LEU A 143 0.50 -1.60 15.46
C LEU A 143 -0.85 -1.08 14.95
N LYS A 144 -1.37 -0.02 15.58
CA LYS A 144 -2.48 0.75 14.99
C LYS A 144 -1.94 1.53 13.80
N LEU A 145 -2.56 1.38 12.64
CA LEU A 145 -2.15 2.06 11.43
C LEU A 145 -2.75 3.46 11.38
N ASP A 146 -1.90 4.44 11.08
CA ASP A 146 -2.29 5.81 10.74
C ASP A 146 -2.68 5.93 9.26
N SER A 147 -3.21 7.08 8.89
CA SER A 147 -3.69 7.34 7.52
C SER A 147 -2.61 7.18 6.45
N GLU A 148 -1.36 7.57 6.74
CA GLU A 148 -0.25 7.49 5.81
C GLU A 148 0.11 6.02 5.51
N ARG A 149 0.24 5.19 6.55
CA ARG A 149 0.53 3.76 6.38
C ARG A 149 -0.63 3.01 5.73
N ILE A 150 -1.88 3.37 6.06
CA ILE A 150 -3.07 2.81 5.40
C ILE A 150 -3.03 3.12 3.90
N HIS A 151 -2.69 4.36 3.53
CA HIS A 151 -2.59 4.74 2.13
C HIS A 151 -1.55 3.88 1.39
N LYS A 152 -0.34 3.76 1.95
CA LYS A 152 0.74 2.94 1.36
C LYS A 152 0.31 1.49 1.15
N ILE A 153 -0.37 0.89 2.13
CA ILE A 153 -0.89 -0.49 2.06
C ILE A 153 -1.95 -0.60 0.95
N HIS A 154 -2.94 0.29 0.92
CA HIS A 154 -4.01 0.23 -0.09
C HIS A 154 -3.48 0.43 -1.51
N LYS A 155 -2.50 1.34 -1.68
CA LYS A 155 -1.84 1.56 -2.97
C LYS A 155 -1.13 0.29 -3.43
N ALA A 156 -0.32 -0.33 -2.58
CA ALA A 156 0.39 -1.56 -2.89
C ALA A 156 -0.58 -2.72 -3.19
N GLU A 157 -1.63 -2.88 -2.39
CA GLU A 157 -2.69 -3.89 -2.61
C GLU A 157 -3.38 -3.69 -3.98
N TYR A 158 -3.69 -2.45 -4.34
CA TYR A 158 -4.29 -2.13 -5.64
C TYR A 158 -3.33 -2.47 -6.80
N ASP A 159 -2.08 -2.02 -6.72
CA ASP A 159 -1.09 -2.23 -7.78
C ASP A 159 -0.82 -3.74 -7.99
N THR A 160 -0.73 -4.52 -6.90
CA THR A 160 -0.58 -5.98 -6.95
C THR A 160 -1.79 -6.66 -7.59
N ASN A 161 -3.01 -6.28 -7.21
CA ASN A 161 -4.21 -6.83 -7.81
C ASN A 161 -4.28 -6.51 -9.31
N PHE A 162 -3.96 -5.28 -9.68
CA PHE A 162 -3.93 -4.86 -11.08
C PHE A 162 -2.95 -5.67 -11.92
N VAL A 163 -1.70 -5.84 -11.45
CA VAL A 163 -0.70 -6.63 -12.18
C VAL A 163 -1.17 -8.06 -12.38
N HIS A 164 -1.74 -8.66 -11.34
CA HIS A 164 -2.25 -10.03 -11.43
C HIS A 164 -3.41 -10.15 -12.43
N ASP A 165 -4.39 -9.25 -12.35
CA ASP A 165 -5.59 -9.32 -13.18
C ASP A 165 -5.30 -9.04 -14.68
N ASN A 166 -4.12 -8.50 -14.99
CA ASN A 166 -3.70 -8.17 -16.35
C ASN A 166 -2.41 -8.91 -16.76
N ILE A 167 -2.02 -9.97 -16.05
CA ILE A 167 -0.71 -10.61 -16.24
C ILE A 167 -0.49 -11.12 -17.67
N ASP A 168 -1.52 -11.65 -18.33
CA ASP A 168 -1.44 -12.16 -19.70
C ASP A 168 -1.22 -11.01 -20.70
N GLU A 169 -1.91 -9.89 -20.51
CA GLU A 169 -1.70 -8.68 -21.32
C GLU A 169 -0.30 -8.08 -21.07
N ILE A 170 0.19 -8.11 -19.83
CA ILE A 170 1.53 -7.64 -19.44
C ILE A 170 2.62 -8.53 -20.05
N MET A 171 2.48 -9.85 -19.96
CA MET A 171 3.46 -10.82 -20.44
C MET A 171 3.49 -10.90 -21.97
N SER A 172 2.37 -10.59 -22.64
CA SER A 172 2.32 -10.48 -24.10
C SER A 172 3.03 -9.24 -24.65
N ALA A 173 3.46 -8.31 -23.80
CA ALA A 173 4.10 -7.07 -24.20
C ALA A 173 5.33 -6.75 -23.32
N GLU A 174 6.51 -7.22 -23.71
CA GLU A 174 7.78 -6.70 -23.16
C GLU A 174 7.96 -5.18 -23.41
N GLU A 175 7.28 -4.61 -24.41
CA GLU A 175 7.12 -3.15 -24.62
C GLU A 175 6.06 -2.48 -23.72
N GLY A 176 5.19 -3.25 -23.06
CA GLY A 176 3.94 -2.81 -22.44
C GLY A 176 4.07 -2.07 -21.11
N LYS A 177 5.20 -2.16 -20.40
CA LYS A 177 5.39 -1.47 -19.10
C LYS A 177 5.17 0.05 -19.18
N LYS A 178 5.57 0.66 -20.30
CA LYS A 178 5.37 2.10 -20.56
C LYS A 178 3.89 2.41 -20.79
N TYR A 179 3.22 1.59 -21.59
CA TYR A 179 1.78 1.68 -21.88
C TYR A 179 0.91 1.48 -20.64
N ILE A 180 1.28 0.56 -19.74
CA ILE A 180 0.52 0.29 -18.51
C ILE A 180 0.55 1.48 -17.57
N THR A 181 1.72 2.09 -17.37
CA THR A 181 1.87 3.32 -16.56
C THR A 181 0.98 4.43 -17.14
N GLU A 182 0.96 4.58 -18.47
CA GLU A 182 0.13 5.55 -19.17
C GLU A 182 -1.38 5.21 -19.13
N ALA A 183 -1.77 3.93 -19.18
CA ALA A 183 -3.16 3.48 -19.12
C ALA A 183 -3.75 3.64 -17.72
N ILE A 184 -2.99 3.30 -16.67
CA ILE A 184 -3.32 3.57 -15.27
C ILE A 184 -3.50 5.08 -15.07
N PHE A 185 -2.61 5.90 -15.66
CA PHE A 185 -2.71 7.36 -15.67
C PHE A 185 -4.00 7.86 -16.33
N ARG A 186 -4.35 7.36 -17.53
CA ARG A 186 -5.57 7.76 -18.27
C ARG A 186 -6.83 7.44 -17.48
N ARG A 187 -6.84 6.31 -16.75
CA ARG A 187 -7.99 5.89 -15.92
C ARG A 187 -8.14 6.72 -14.64
N ARG A 188 -7.04 7.04 -13.94
CA ARG A 188 -7.09 7.80 -12.66
C ARG A 188 -7.69 9.20 -12.80
N ASN A 189 -7.44 9.89 -13.91
CA ASN A 189 -7.85 11.29 -14.13
C ASN A 189 -8.71 11.50 -15.39
N SER A 190 -9.45 10.48 -15.82
CA SER A 190 -10.20 10.50 -17.09
C SER A 190 -11.12 11.72 -17.25
N LYS A 191 -11.77 12.20 -16.18
CA LYS A 191 -12.61 13.41 -16.21
C LYS A 191 -11.78 14.68 -16.44
N LEU A 192 -10.65 14.81 -15.74
CA LEU A 192 -9.75 15.97 -15.86
C LEU A 192 -9.08 16.03 -17.23
N ILE A 193 -8.65 14.88 -17.76
CA ILE A 193 -8.06 14.79 -19.11
C ILE A 193 -9.11 15.14 -20.17
N LYS A 194 -10.35 14.64 -20.05
CA LYS A 194 -11.44 15.02 -20.94
C LYS A 194 -11.72 16.53 -20.88
N GLN A 195 -11.72 17.12 -19.68
CA GLN A 195 -11.89 18.57 -19.50
C GLN A 195 -10.72 19.37 -20.12
N LYS A 196 -9.47 18.95 -19.92
CA LYS A 196 -8.29 19.61 -20.52
C LYS A 196 -8.36 19.59 -22.05
N LYS A 197 -8.71 18.44 -22.64
CA LYS A 197 -8.88 18.30 -24.09
C LYS A 197 -10.03 19.14 -24.63
N ALA A 198 -11.16 19.17 -23.94
CA ALA A 198 -12.31 19.99 -24.35
C ALA A 198 -12.01 21.50 -24.31
N ASN A 199 -11.05 21.92 -23.48
CA ASN A 199 -10.61 23.31 -23.36
C ASN A 199 -9.38 23.64 -24.23
N SER A 200 -8.99 22.77 -25.17
CA SER A 200 -7.84 23.00 -26.06
C SER A 200 -8.19 22.67 -27.51
N ASP A 201 -7.34 23.09 -28.43
CA ASP A 201 -7.42 22.72 -29.85
C ASP A 201 -6.71 21.39 -30.16
N CYS A 202 -6.31 20.63 -29.12
CA CYS A 202 -5.54 19.39 -29.22
C CYS A 202 -4.20 19.52 -29.96
N ARG A 203 -3.57 20.71 -29.96
CA ARG A 203 -2.18 20.86 -30.42
C ARG A 203 -1.18 20.44 -29.35
N CYS A 204 -0.06 19.90 -29.81
CA CYS A 204 1.10 19.65 -28.96
C CYS A 204 1.69 20.96 -28.46
N GLU A 205 1.79 21.13 -27.14
CA GLU A 205 2.33 22.33 -26.48
C GLU A 205 3.84 22.53 -26.74
N ALA A 206 4.56 21.45 -27.11
CA ALA A 206 5.97 21.50 -27.49
C ALA A 206 6.17 21.86 -28.98
N CYS A 207 5.62 21.07 -29.91
CA CYS A 207 5.91 21.18 -31.34
C CYS A 207 4.78 21.79 -32.20
N GLY A 208 3.61 22.07 -31.63
CA GLY A 208 2.46 22.63 -32.33
C GLY A 208 1.67 21.65 -33.21
N MET A 209 2.14 20.40 -33.35
CA MET A 209 1.48 19.38 -34.17
C MET A 209 0.08 19.05 -33.64
N ARG A 210 -0.88 18.97 -34.57
CA ARG A 210 -2.26 18.49 -34.32
C ARG A 210 -2.49 17.19 -35.09
N TYR A 211 -2.94 16.14 -34.43
CA TYR A 211 -3.14 14.84 -35.10
C TYR A 211 -4.18 14.91 -36.22
N GLU A 212 -5.26 15.67 -36.04
CA GLU A 212 -6.28 15.84 -37.08
C GLU A 212 -5.74 16.50 -38.36
N GLU A 213 -4.75 17.39 -38.25
CA GLU A 213 -4.14 18.04 -39.42
C GLU A 213 -3.22 17.11 -40.20
N VAL A 214 -2.56 16.18 -39.49
CA VAL A 214 -1.62 15.23 -40.08
C VAL A 214 -2.31 13.96 -40.58
N TYR A 215 -3.31 13.49 -39.83
CA TYR A 215 -3.94 12.18 -40.03
C TYR A 215 -5.44 12.26 -40.38
N GLY A 216 -6.03 13.44 -40.45
CA GLY A 216 -7.46 13.61 -40.73
C GLY A 216 -8.34 13.14 -39.57
N GLU A 217 -9.55 12.67 -39.90
CA GLU A 217 -10.58 12.29 -38.92
C GLU A 217 -10.11 11.29 -37.84
N ILE A 218 -9.21 10.35 -38.19
CA ILE A 218 -8.69 9.37 -37.21
C ILE A 218 -7.82 10.02 -36.13
N GLY A 219 -7.31 11.23 -36.37
CA GLY A 219 -6.51 12.02 -35.44
C GLY A 219 -7.34 12.97 -34.57
N LYS A 220 -8.65 13.02 -34.76
CA LYS A 220 -9.55 13.91 -34.01
C LYS A 220 -9.53 13.59 -32.51
N ASP A 221 -9.44 14.62 -31.68
CA ASP A 221 -9.35 14.55 -30.21
C ASP A 221 -8.19 13.69 -29.65
N TYR A 222 -7.27 13.26 -30.52
CA TYR A 222 -6.12 12.45 -30.16
C TYR A 222 -4.95 13.36 -29.79
N ILE A 223 -4.54 13.26 -28.52
CA ILE A 223 -3.38 13.94 -27.95
C ILE A 223 -3.07 13.27 -26.60
N ILE A 224 -1.79 13.21 -26.20
CA ILE A 224 -1.36 12.60 -24.95
C ILE A 224 -1.33 13.68 -23.86
N ALA A 225 -1.89 13.38 -22.70
CA ALA A 225 -1.76 14.21 -21.52
C ALA A 225 -0.49 13.79 -20.74
N HIS A 226 0.33 14.76 -20.34
CA HIS A 226 1.61 14.57 -19.67
C HIS A 226 1.67 15.45 -18.40
N HIS A 227 2.03 14.91 -17.23
CA HIS A 227 2.20 15.75 -16.05
C HIS A 227 3.52 16.51 -16.10
N LEU A 228 3.49 17.79 -15.77
CA LEU A 228 4.68 18.63 -15.70
C LEU A 228 5.63 18.24 -14.56
N GLU A 229 5.12 17.62 -13.49
CA GLU A 229 5.97 17.00 -12.46
C GLU A 229 5.63 15.50 -12.33
N PRO A 230 6.65 14.65 -12.16
CA PRO A 230 6.43 13.23 -11.92
C PRO A 230 5.54 12.97 -10.71
N ILE A 231 4.51 12.14 -10.87
CA ILE A 231 3.60 11.73 -9.79
C ILE A 231 4.37 11.05 -8.63
N GLY A 232 5.53 10.46 -8.91
CA GLY A 232 6.38 9.81 -7.91
C GLY A 232 6.90 10.73 -6.80
N ASP A 233 6.97 12.04 -7.06
CA ASP A 233 7.56 13.03 -6.15
C ASP A 233 6.52 13.98 -5.52
N ARG A 234 5.21 13.72 -5.71
CA ARG A 234 4.13 14.60 -5.20
C ARG A 234 3.54 14.12 -3.87
N ASP A 235 3.30 15.08 -2.97
CA ASP A 235 2.48 14.86 -1.76
C ASP A 235 1.02 14.57 -2.16
N GLU A 236 0.41 13.54 -1.53
CA GLU A 236 -0.90 12.97 -1.89
C GLU A 236 -2.11 13.93 -1.79
N ASN A 237 -1.96 15.09 -1.15
CA ASN A 237 -3.00 16.13 -1.07
C ASN A 237 -2.93 17.16 -2.21
N THR A 238 -2.01 17.00 -3.15
CA THR A 238 -1.88 17.92 -4.27
C THR A 238 -2.93 17.56 -5.32
N LYS A 239 -4.03 18.31 -5.36
CA LYS A 239 -5.01 18.20 -6.43
C LYS A 239 -4.31 18.50 -7.75
N THR A 240 -4.26 17.52 -8.66
CA THR A 240 -3.87 17.77 -10.04
C THR A 240 -4.83 18.78 -10.66
N ARG A 241 -4.31 19.96 -11.02
CA ARG A 241 -5.02 21.00 -11.75
C ARG A 241 -4.84 20.78 -13.25
N LEU A 242 -5.68 21.43 -14.05
CA LEU A 242 -5.52 21.43 -15.51
C LEU A 242 -4.15 21.97 -15.93
N ASP A 243 -3.58 22.88 -15.16
CA ASP A 243 -2.29 23.52 -15.44
C ASP A 243 -1.09 22.60 -15.14
N ASP A 244 -1.30 21.51 -14.38
CA ASP A 244 -0.26 20.51 -14.09
C ASP A 244 -0.10 19.49 -15.22
N ILE A 245 -0.92 19.61 -16.26
CA ILE A 245 -1.00 18.69 -17.39
C ILE A 245 -0.72 19.48 -18.67
N ALA A 246 0.32 19.07 -19.38
CA ALA A 246 0.59 19.46 -20.75
C ALA A 246 -0.02 18.47 -21.74
N LEU A 247 -0.52 18.96 -22.86
CA LEU A 247 -0.93 18.15 -23.99
C LEU A 247 0.22 18.06 -25.01
N VAL A 248 0.69 16.85 -25.27
CA VAL A 248 1.84 16.58 -26.14
C VAL A 248 1.53 15.46 -27.12
N CYS A 249 2.21 15.43 -28.27
CA CYS A 249 2.11 14.31 -29.20
C CYS A 249 2.96 13.12 -28.73
N SER A 250 2.71 11.93 -29.29
CA SER A 250 3.48 10.69 -29.00
C SER A 250 4.98 10.91 -29.09
N ASN A 251 5.46 11.56 -30.16
CA ASN A 251 6.89 11.78 -30.36
C ASN A 251 7.47 12.69 -29.27
N CYS A 252 6.82 13.82 -28.97
CA CYS A 252 7.27 14.73 -27.93
C CYS A 252 7.20 14.07 -26.55
N HIS A 253 6.12 13.34 -26.26
CA HIS A 253 5.97 12.58 -25.02
C HIS A 253 7.13 11.61 -24.81
N ASP A 254 7.49 10.85 -25.85
CA ASP A 254 8.62 9.94 -25.79
C ASP A 254 9.95 10.66 -25.54
N MET A 255 10.16 11.83 -26.16
CA MET A 255 11.37 12.63 -25.96
C MET A 255 11.49 13.18 -24.54
N LEU A 256 10.39 13.65 -23.93
CA LEU A 256 10.39 14.13 -22.55
C LEU A 256 10.85 13.03 -21.57
N HIS A 257 10.47 11.78 -21.84
CA HIS A 257 10.81 10.61 -21.02
C HIS A 257 12.17 9.96 -21.36
N ARG A 258 12.99 10.55 -22.23
CA ARG A 258 14.37 10.07 -22.47
C ARG A 258 15.32 10.40 -21.31
N THR A 259 14.93 11.29 -20.41
CA THR A 259 15.68 11.65 -19.20
C THR A 259 14.92 11.21 -17.94
N ASN A 260 15.65 11.07 -16.83
CA ASN A 260 15.07 10.86 -15.50
C ASN A 260 15.72 11.84 -14.50
N PRO A 261 14.98 12.82 -13.96
CA PRO A 261 13.56 13.10 -14.20
C PRO A 261 13.24 13.49 -15.66
N PRO A 262 11.98 13.37 -16.10
CA PRO A 262 11.56 13.80 -17.43
C PRO A 262 11.93 15.27 -17.70
N MET A 263 12.31 15.55 -18.93
CA MET A 263 12.60 16.91 -19.40
C MET A 263 11.33 17.77 -19.38
N SER A 264 11.46 19.09 -19.19
CA SER A 264 10.30 19.97 -19.26
C SER A 264 9.84 20.19 -20.70
N VAL A 265 8.54 20.46 -20.88
CA VAL A 265 7.96 20.83 -22.20
C VAL A 265 8.64 22.06 -22.78
N GLN A 266 9.04 23.01 -21.93
CA GLN A 266 9.72 24.23 -22.34
C GLN A 266 11.13 23.96 -22.86
N ASP A 267 11.90 23.09 -22.19
CA ASP A 267 13.23 22.71 -22.65
C ASP A 267 13.17 21.96 -23.99
N LEU A 268 12.21 21.05 -24.14
CA LEU A 268 12.01 20.36 -25.42
C LEU A 268 11.63 21.35 -26.53
N LYS A 269 10.81 22.35 -26.21
CA LYS A 269 10.44 23.41 -27.17
C LYS A 269 11.65 24.22 -27.62
N ILE A 270 12.56 24.56 -26.71
CA ILE A 270 13.82 25.25 -27.04
C ILE A 270 14.66 24.40 -28.00
N ILE A 271 14.82 23.10 -27.73
CA ILE A 271 15.57 22.18 -28.62
C ILE A 271 14.96 22.14 -30.02
N LEU A 272 13.63 22.16 -30.12
CA LEU A 272 12.92 22.14 -31.41
C LEU A 272 13.09 23.46 -32.17
N THR A 273 13.05 24.62 -31.48
CA THR A 273 13.22 25.93 -32.10
C THR A 273 14.66 26.19 -32.54
N ASP A 274 15.66 25.79 -31.74
CA ASP A 274 17.08 25.96 -32.07
C ASP A 274 17.46 25.17 -33.34
N LYS A 275 16.84 24.01 -33.55
CA LYS A 275 17.04 23.22 -34.79
C LYS A 275 16.32 23.81 -36.00
N GLN A 276 15.25 24.58 -35.81
CA GLN A 276 14.58 25.25 -36.93
C GLN A 276 15.40 26.45 -37.41
N VAL A 277 16.01 27.21 -36.50
CA VAL A 277 16.88 28.35 -36.83
C VAL A 277 18.17 27.91 -37.55
N ASN A 278 18.75 26.77 -37.16
CA ASN A 278 19.98 26.24 -37.77
C ASN A 278 19.75 25.45 -39.08
N ASN A 279 18.50 25.26 -39.51
CA ASN A 279 18.13 24.57 -40.76
C ASN A 279 17.39 25.50 -41.76
N THR A 280 17.30 26.78 -41.46
CA THR A 280 16.90 27.87 -42.37
C THR A 280 18.11 28.71 -42.73
#